data_AF-A0A4S9YLD6-F1
#
_entry.id   AF-A0A4S9YLD6-F1
#
_cell.length_a   1.000
_cell.length_b   1.000
_cell.length_c   1.000
_cell.angle_alpha   90.00
_cell.angle_beta   90.00
_cell.angle_gamma   90.00
#
_symmetry.space_group_name_H-M   'P 1'
#
loop_
_entity.id
_entity.type
_entity.pdbx_description
1 polymer ?
#
loop_
_entity_poly.entity_id
_entity_poly.type
_entity_poly.pdbx_seq_one_letter_code
_entity_poly.pdbx_strand_id
1 'polypeptide(L)'
;MASTMDIESLADDCIISPRDAVRREALKYFSSNPGQDSLANNIGLHHQARRVLSTEPMTVEELSSVSLGLFCRNTLNDMTQAYLEAMKVKPICEFSEYHNSLAIGKELLDLGVKTGLTHVVHKADLFVCIRREGFRPYNKPLDFLDYSILAAGILPGDDLDKKLAMAKSIKNEETVLYNRVSAARSRLRDSCPAAYVCDHPNLLSLCCDMSREFEYEKREICGKLYYYSDANKRAYDILEAIGVQPFYLFEAFGSYEWSLHNRAKDLSDRGLSLLEGICPSVTALDRKVQRYVVCHFLFLNAGPVKGFSFLKEAVERMQ
;
A
#
# COMPACT_ATOMS: atom_id res chain seq x y z
N MET A 1 -15.58 -35.19 -5.25
CA MET A 1 -16.08 -33.81 -5.36
C MET A 1 -15.38 -33.01 -4.28
N ALA A 2 -14.54 -32.05 -4.64
CA ALA A 2 -13.89 -31.19 -3.64
C ALA A 2 -14.96 -30.28 -3.04
N SER A 3 -15.20 -30.42 -1.74
CA SER A 3 -16.06 -29.52 -0.97
C SER A 3 -15.33 -28.19 -0.84
N THR A 4 -15.61 -27.23 -1.73
CA THR A 4 -15.16 -25.85 -1.53
C THR A 4 -15.87 -25.32 -0.29
N MET A 5 -15.12 -25.17 0.79
CA MET A 5 -15.62 -24.62 2.04
C MET A 5 -16.07 -23.18 1.78
N ASP A 6 -17.33 -22.89 2.10
CA ASP A 6 -17.91 -21.57 1.90
C ASP A 6 -17.30 -20.59 2.90
N ILE A 7 -17.04 -19.35 2.46
CA ILE A 7 -16.50 -18.29 3.31
C ILE A 7 -17.45 -17.99 4.47
N GLU A 8 -18.76 -18.17 4.23
CA GLU A 8 -19.80 -17.91 5.22
C GLU A 8 -19.73 -18.85 6.43
N SER A 9 -19.28 -20.09 6.27
CA SER A 9 -19.18 -21.04 7.40
C SER A 9 -18.01 -20.77 8.36
N LEU A 10 -17.07 -19.88 8.01
CA LEU A 10 -15.98 -19.43 8.87
C LEU A 10 -16.32 -18.17 9.67
N ALA A 11 -17.45 -17.52 9.35
CA ALA A 11 -17.85 -16.27 9.98
C ALA A 11 -18.49 -16.46 11.36
N ASP A 12 -19.01 -17.65 11.67
CA ASP A 12 -19.78 -17.89 12.91
C ASP A 12 -18.95 -17.76 14.20
N ASP A 13 -17.62 -17.89 14.12
CA ASP A 13 -16.70 -17.75 15.26
C ASP A 13 -15.83 -16.48 15.22
N CYS A 14 -15.99 -15.62 14.20
CA CYS A 14 -15.13 -14.45 13.97
C CYS A 14 -15.92 -13.14 13.97
N ILE A 15 -15.31 -12.05 14.49
CA ILE A 15 -15.92 -10.70 14.52
C ILE A 15 -16.10 -10.14 13.09
N ILE A 16 -15.32 -10.63 12.13
CA ILE A 16 -15.26 -10.15 10.74
C ILE A 16 -15.23 -11.34 9.77
N SER A 17 -15.83 -11.18 8.58
CA SER A 17 -15.70 -12.18 7.53
C SER A 17 -14.25 -12.33 7.05
N PRO A 18 -13.78 -13.53 6.67
CA PRO A 18 -12.43 -13.73 6.12
C PRO A 18 -12.09 -12.78 4.98
N ARG A 19 -13.07 -12.51 4.10
CA ARG A 19 -12.88 -11.59 2.98
C ARG A 19 -12.66 -10.15 3.45
N ASP A 20 -13.41 -9.67 4.44
CA ASP A 20 -13.27 -8.30 4.93
C ASP A 20 -11.96 -8.08 5.68
N ALA A 21 -11.45 -9.10 6.38
CA ALA A 21 -10.11 -9.05 6.96
C ALA A 21 -9.02 -8.87 5.89
N VAL A 22 -9.10 -9.63 4.78
CA VAL A 22 -8.16 -9.48 3.66
C VAL A 22 -8.37 -8.14 2.93
N ARG A 23 -9.61 -7.63 2.83
CA ARG A 23 -9.90 -6.30 2.26
C ARG A 23 -9.21 -5.20 3.05
N ARG A 24 -9.21 -5.27 4.38
CA ARG A 24 -8.49 -4.31 5.23
C ARG A 24 -7.00 -4.32 4.93
N GLU A 25 -6.39 -5.50 4.82
CA GLU A 25 -4.97 -5.61 4.47
C GLU A 25 -4.67 -5.11 3.05
N ALA A 26 -5.59 -5.31 2.10
CA ALA A 26 -5.47 -4.79 0.73
C ALA A 26 -5.56 -3.25 0.70
N LEU A 27 -6.48 -2.65 1.47
CA LEU A 27 -6.60 -1.20 1.59
C LEU A 27 -5.35 -0.58 2.23
N LYS A 28 -4.82 -1.21 3.27
CA LYS A 28 -3.54 -0.81 3.89
C LYS A 28 -2.38 -0.89 2.89
N TYR A 29 -2.31 -1.99 2.13
CA TYR A 29 -1.31 -2.18 1.09
C TYR A 29 -1.34 -1.08 0.05
N PHE A 30 -2.50 -0.77 -0.53
CA PHE A 30 -2.62 0.30 -1.52
C PHE A 30 -2.34 1.69 -0.93
N SER A 31 -2.78 1.94 0.30
CA SER A 31 -2.50 3.20 1.01
C SER A 31 -1.01 3.46 1.24
N SER A 32 -0.20 2.39 1.37
CA SER A 32 1.25 2.49 1.48
C SER A 32 1.96 2.88 0.18
N ASN A 33 1.23 2.93 -0.93
CA ASN A 33 1.74 3.17 -2.27
C ASN A 33 2.92 2.22 -2.64
N PRO A 34 2.63 0.95 -2.91
CA PRO A 34 3.63 -0.12 -3.02
C PRO A 34 4.50 -0.05 -4.30
N GLY A 35 4.32 0.98 -5.13
CA GLY A 35 5.07 1.20 -6.37
C GLY A 35 4.30 0.79 -7.64
N GLN A 36 4.96 0.90 -8.80
CA GLN A 36 4.31 0.73 -10.10
C GLN A 36 3.97 -0.72 -10.47
N ASP A 37 2.83 -0.91 -11.15
CA ASP A 37 2.39 -2.17 -11.79
C ASP A 37 3.38 -2.61 -12.90
N SER A 38 4.08 -1.68 -13.57
CA SER A 38 4.97 -1.97 -14.71
C SER A 38 6.28 -2.71 -14.36
N LEU A 39 6.64 -2.80 -13.07
CA LEU A 39 7.71 -3.69 -12.63
C LEU A 39 7.06 -5.04 -12.36
N ALA A 40 7.46 -6.07 -13.10
CA ALA A 40 6.98 -7.46 -12.99
C ALA A 40 6.97 -8.07 -11.57
N ASN A 41 7.49 -7.35 -10.57
CA ASN A 41 7.56 -7.68 -9.15
C ASN A 41 6.23 -7.53 -8.40
N ASN A 42 5.27 -6.77 -8.94
CA ASN A 42 4.06 -6.34 -8.23
C ASN A 42 2.74 -6.70 -8.94
N ILE A 43 2.76 -6.96 -10.26
CA ILE A 43 1.56 -7.22 -11.09
C ILE A 43 0.60 -8.24 -10.45
N GLY A 44 1.10 -9.42 -10.11
CA GLY A 44 0.26 -10.51 -9.57
C GLY A 44 -0.47 -10.11 -8.28
N LEU A 45 0.27 -9.53 -7.32
CA LEU A 45 -0.31 -9.13 -6.03
C LEU A 45 -1.26 -7.93 -6.18
N HIS A 46 -0.95 -6.96 -7.04
CA HIS A 46 -1.84 -5.82 -7.31
C HIS A 46 -3.18 -6.26 -7.89
N HIS A 47 -3.17 -7.13 -8.90
CA HIS A 47 -4.41 -7.66 -9.49
C HIS A 47 -5.22 -8.47 -8.48
N GLN A 48 -4.54 -9.31 -7.69
CA GLN A 48 -5.17 -10.10 -6.65
C GLN A 48 -5.78 -9.23 -5.54
N ALA A 49 -5.05 -8.22 -5.05
CA ALA A 49 -5.55 -7.27 -4.05
C ALA A 49 -6.74 -6.45 -4.60
N ARG A 50 -6.73 -6.08 -5.88
CA ARG A 50 -7.89 -5.44 -6.55
C ARG A 50 -9.10 -6.37 -6.57
N ARG A 51 -8.90 -7.65 -6.86
CA ARG A 51 -9.98 -8.64 -6.88
C ARG A 51 -10.57 -8.89 -5.48
N VAL A 52 -9.76 -8.86 -4.43
CA VAL A 52 -10.26 -8.89 -3.04
C VAL A 52 -11.24 -7.74 -2.78
N LEU A 53 -10.90 -6.54 -3.27
CA LEU A 53 -11.69 -5.32 -3.10
C LEU A 53 -12.91 -5.23 -4.03
N SER A 54 -13.00 -6.06 -5.07
CA SER A 54 -14.17 -6.08 -5.96
C SER A 54 -15.34 -6.88 -5.35
N THR A 55 -16.40 -7.03 -6.13
CA THR A 55 -17.54 -7.91 -5.84
C THR A 55 -17.34 -9.33 -6.37
N GLU A 56 -16.28 -9.60 -7.14
CA GLU A 56 -16.03 -10.92 -7.73
C GLU A 56 -15.89 -11.99 -6.64
N PRO A 57 -16.46 -13.20 -6.80
CA PRO A 57 -16.30 -14.26 -5.84
C PRO A 57 -14.83 -14.69 -5.73
N MET A 58 -14.41 -15.05 -4.52
CA MET A 58 -13.10 -15.61 -4.22
C MET A 58 -13.28 -16.80 -3.30
N THR A 59 -12.43 -17.81 -3.44
CA THR A 59 -12.40 -18.95 -2.50
C THR A 59 -11.54 -18.61 -1.28
N VAL A 60 -11.68 -19.39 -0.20
CA VAL A 60 -10.81 -19.29 0.98
C VAL A 60 -9.34 -19.52 0.60
N GLU A 61 -9.07 -20.45 -0.32
CA GLU A 61 -7.72 -20.70 -0.86
C GLU A 61 -7.16 -19.44 -1.53
N GLU A 62 -7.93 -18.81 -2.41
CA GLU A 62 -7.51 -17.57 -3.07
C GLU A 62 -7.26 -16.46 -2.05
N LEU A 63 -8.17 -16.26 -1.10
CA LEU A 63 -8.01 -15.27 -0.04
C LEU A 63 -6.72 -15.50 0.77
N SER A 64 -6.45 -16.75 1.16
CA SER A 64 -5.25 -17.10 1.93
C SER A 64 -3.93 -16.88 1.17
N SER A 65 -3.96 -17.08 -0.15
CA SER A 65 -2.80 -16.86 -1.01
C SER A 65 -2.51 -15.36 -1.13
N VAL A 66 -3.55 -14.55 -1.31
CA VAL A 66 -3.42 -13.09 -1.39
C VAL A 66 -3.03 -12.50 -0.04
N SER A 67 -3.60 -12.99 1.07
CA SER A 67 -3.29 -12.50 2.42
C SER A 67 -1.82 -12.66 2.77
N LEU A 68 -1.17 -13.74 2.34
CA LEU A 68 0.27 -13.96 2.54
C LEU A 68 1.11 -12.89 1.83
N GLY A 69 0.77 -12.57 0.58
CA GLY A 69 1.46 -11.52 -0.18
C GLY A 69 1.29 -10.14 0.47
N LEU A 70 0.05 -9.83 0.92
CA LEU A 70 -0.26 -8.59 1.62
C LEU A 70 0.46 -8.49 2.97
N PHE A 71 0.44 -9.55 3.78
CA PHE A 71 1.16 -9.66 5.05
C PHE A 71 2.64 -9.32 4.86
N CYS A 72 3.32 -9.98 3.92
CA CYS A 72 4.73 -9.72 3.67
C CYS A 72 5.03 -8.25 3.33
N ARG A 73 4.15 -7.56 2.59
CA ARG A 73 4.36 -6.16 2.21
C ARG A 73 4.02 -5.20 3.34
N ASN A 74 2.89 -5.40 4.00
CA ASN A 74 2.43 -4.56 5.11
C ASN A 74 3.39 -4.66 6.30
N THR A 75 3.84 -5.86 6.67
CA THR A 75 4.82 -6.06 7.76
C THR A 75 6.11 -5.31 7.49
N LEU A 76 6.66 -5.37 6.26
CA LEU A 76 7.89 -4.62 5.95
C LEU A 76 7.70 -3.09 6.06
N ASN A 77 6.53 -2.59 5.67
CA ASN A 77 6.19 -1.18 5.82
C ASN A 77 6.07 -0.78 7.30
N ASP A 78 5.36 -1.57 8.10
CA ASP A 78 5.16 -1.33 9.54
C ASP A 78 6.48 -1.37 10.31
N MET A 79 7.31 -2.40 10.04
CA MET A 79 8.65 -2.52 10.61
C MET A 79 9.49 -1.27 10.35
N THR A 80 9.43 -0.72 9.14
CA THR A 80 10.21 0.48 8.79
C THR A 80 9.77 1.69 9.60
N GLN A 81 8.47 1.87 9.80
CA GLN A 81 7.94 2.95 10.64
C GLN A 81 8.34 2.76 12.10
N ALA A 82 8.18 1.55 12.63
CA ALA A 82 8.59 1.20 13.99
C ALA A 82 10.10 1.39 14.22
N TYR A 83 10.93 1.08 13.23
CA TYR A 83 12.38 1.33 13.28
C TYR A 83 12.69 2.81 13.39
N LEU A 84 12.11 3.64 12.51
CA LEU A 84 12.34 5.08 12.56
C LEU A 84 11.88 5.70 13.88
N GLU A 85 10.74 5.25 14.42
CA GLU A 85 10.25 5.67 15.73
C GLU A 85 11.21 5.28 16.86
N ALA A 86 11.60 4.00 16.94
CA ALA A 86 12.50 3.50 17.97
C ALA A 86 13.89 4.15 17.90
N MET A 87 14.41 4.36 16.69
CA MET A 87 15.66 5.06 16.44
C MET A 87 15.57 6.58 16.69
N LYS A 88 14.36 7.12 16.88
CA LYS A 88 14.07 8.57 16.95
C LYS A 88 14.57 9.32 15.72
N VAL A 89 14.40 8.73 14.55
CA VAL A 89 14.77 9.31 13.25
C VAL A 89 13.52 9.83 12.59
N LYS A 90 13.52 11.12 12.25
CA LYS A 90 12.42 11.72 11.49
C LYS A 90 12.46 11.14 10.06
N PRO A 91 11.33 10.64 9.52
CA PRO A 91 11.30 10.16 8.15
C PRO A 91 11.59 11.30 7.16
N ILE A 92 12.25 10.99 6.04
CA ILE A 92 12.58 11.96 4.99
C ILE A 92 11.33 12.60 4.36
N CYS A 93 10.23 11.84 4.26
CA CYS A 93 8.90 12.27 3.86
C CYS A 93 7.85 11.27 4.36
N GLU A 94 6.57 11.45 4.03
CA GLU A 94 5.58 10.40 4.28
C GLU A 94 5.90 9.13 3.47
N PHE A 95 5.76 7.95 4.07
CA PHE A 95 6.12 6.69 3.42
C PHE A 95 5.33 6.44 2.11
N SER A 96 4.05 6.83 2.08
CA SER A 96 3.18 6.75 0.91
C SER A 96 3.65 7.66 -0.24
N GLU A 97 4.32 8.78 0.08
CA GLU A 97 4.85 9.74 -0.87
C GLU A 97 6.26 9.41 -1.37
N TYR A 98 6.95 8.49 -0.71
CA TYR A 98 8.31 8.12 -1.07
C TYR A 98 8.40 7.39 -2.43
N HIS A 99 9.05 8.05 -3.40
CA HIS A 99 9.43 7.49 -4.71
C HIS A 99 10.92 7.71 -4.97
N ASN A 100 11.61 6.61 -5.29
CA ASN A 100 13.07 6.54 -5.45
C ASN A 100 13.61 7.56 -6.49
N SER A 101 12.79 8.02 -7.44
CA SER A 101 13.21 8.99 -8.48
C SER A 101 12.91 10.46 -8.18
N LEU A 102 12.07 10.78 -7.19
CA LEU A 102 11.58 12.16 -6.97
C LEU A 102 11.90 12.70 -5.57
N ALA A 103 12.09 11.84 -4.57
CA ALA A 103 12.28 12.26 -3.18
C ALA A 103 13.76 12.44 -2.78
N ILE A 104 14.70 11.89 -3.55
CA ILE A 104 16.10 11.81 -3.16
C ILE A 104 16.91 12.74 -4.05
N GLY A 105 17.41 13.83 -3.47
CA GLY A 105 18.42 14.65 -4.13
C GLY A 105 19.68 13.82 -4.39
N LYS A 106 20.30 14.00 -5.56
CA LYS A 106 21.58 13.35 -5.95
C LYS A 106 22.63 13.41 -4.82
N GLU A 107 22.61 14.48 -4.05
CA GLU A 107 23.49 14.70 -2.90
C GLU A 107 23.37 13.63 -1.80
N LEU A 108 22.15 13.16 -1.48
CA LEU A 108 21.94 12.12 -0.47
C LEU A 108 22.43 10.75 -0.97
N LEU A 109 22.21 10.46 -2.25
CA LEU A 109 22.77 9.25 -2.90
C LEU A 109 24.29 9.24 -2.83
N ASP A 110 24.93 10.34 -3.24
CA ASP A 110 26.38 10.48 -3.23
C ASP A 110 26.94 10.39 -1.80
N LEU A 111 26.22 10.95 -0.81
CA LEU A 111 26.58 10.85 0.61
C LEU A 111 26.52 9.41 1.12
N GLY A 112 25.47 8.66 0.79
CA GLY A 112 25.33 7.24 1.18
C GLY A 112 26.48 6.39 0.66
N VAL A 113 26.87 6.59 -0.62
CA VAL A 113 28.02 5.91 -1.23
C VAL A 113 29.34 6.31 -0.57
N LYS A 114 29.59 7.62 -0.40
CA LYS A 114 30.84 8.15 0.16
C LYS A 114 31.08 7.69 1.60
N THR A 115 30.02 7.63 2.40
CA THR A 115 30.10 7.28 3.82
C THR A 115 30.01 5.78 4.06
N GLY A 116 29.53 5.01 3.08
CA GLY A 116 29.30 3.58 3.21
C GLY A 116 28.06 3.23 4.04
N LEU A 117 27.21 4.22 4.38
CA LEU A 117 26.01 4.01 5.20
C LEU A 117 25.09 2.94 4.60
N THR A 118 24.75 3.07 3.31
CA THR A 118 23.88 2.13 2.60
C THR A 118 24.35 0.68 2.77
N HIS A 119 25.66 0.46 2.71
CA HIS A 119 26.24 -0.87 2.91
C HIS A 119 26.07 -1.38 4.34
N VAL A 120 26.27 -0.52 5.34
CA VAL A 120 26.11 -0.87 6.76
C VAL A 120 24.64 -1.21 7.07
N VAL A 121 23.70 -0.38 6.62
CA VAL A 121 22.25 -0.60 6.80
C VAL A 121 21.79 -1.88 6.12
N HIS A 122 22.22 -2.11 4.87
CA HIS A 122 21.87 -3.33 4.13
C HIS A 122 22.47 -4.59 4.77
N LYS A 123 23.69 -4.51 5.30
CA LYS A 123 24.34 -5.62 6.03
C LYS A 123 23.74 -5.91 7.39
N ALA A 124 23.03 -4.95 7.99
CA ALA A 124 22.37 -5.16 9.27
C ALA A 124 21.22 -6.18 9.19
N ASP A 125 20.78 -6.55 7.98
CA ASP A 125 19.76 -7.56 7.71
C ASP A 125 18.49 -7.31 8.55
N LEU A 126 17.94 -6.09 8.50
CA LEU A 126 16.88 -5.69 9.41
C LEU A 126 15.50 -6.25 9.08
N PHE A 127 15.30 -6.95 7.96
CA PHE A 127 13.97 -7.29 7.49
C PHE A 127 13.83 -8.78 7.19
N VAL A 128 12.77 -9.39 7.71
CA VAL A 128 12.53 -10.83 7.67
C VAL A 128 12.04 -11.35 6.31
N CYS A 129 11.38 -10.50 5.49
CA CYS A 129 10.69 -10.90 4.25
C CYS A 129 11.34 -10.43 2.93
N ILE A 130 12.50 -9.76 2.90
CA ILE A 130 12.97 -9.06 1.67
C ILE A 130 13.34 -10.03 0.53
N ARG A 131 13.76 -11.27 0.82
CA ARG A 131 14.41 -12.15 -0.18
C ARG A 131 13.95 -13.61 -0.23
N ARG A 132 12.87 -13.99 0.45
CA ARG A 132 12.48 -15.40 0.50
C ARG A 132 11.07 -15.63 -0.01
N GLU A 133 10.91 -16.76 -0.71
CA GLU A 133 9.64 -17.38 -1.08
C GLU A 133 8.92 -16.89 -2.35
N GLY A 134 9.62 -16.80 -3.48
CA GLY A 134 9.00 -16.66 -4.82
C GLY A 134 8.42 -15.28 -5.14
N PHE A 135 8.29 -14.41 -4.14
CA PHE A 135 8.02 -12.99 -4.33
C PHE A 135 9.30 -12.26 -4.71
N ARG A 136 9.20 -11.39 -5.73
CA ARG A 136 10.34 -10.54 -6.09
C ARG A 136 10.61 -9.51 -4.97
N PRO A 137 11.88 -9.09 -4.79
CA PRO A 137 12.26 -8.17 -3.73
C PRO A 137 11.47 -6.87 -3.75
N TYR A 138 11.09 -6.39 -2.56
CA TYR A 138 10.45 -5.10 -2.33
C TYR A 138 11.35 -4.27 -1.43
N ASN A 139 12.15 -3.42 -2.06
CA ASN A 139 13.21 -2.68 -1.41
C ASN A 139 12.75 -1.31 -0.88
N LYS A 140 11.55 -0.83 -1.26
CA LYS A 140 11.01 0.46 -0.80
C LYS A 140 11.20 0.70 0.70
N PRO A 141 10.91 -0.26 1.61
CA PRO A 141 11.05 -0.05 3.05
C PRO A 141 12.51 0.12 3.49
N LEU A 142 13.41 -0.70 2.94
CA LEU A 142 14.85 -0.61 3.20
C LEU A 142 15.44 0.71 2.68
N ASP A 143 15.11 1.06 1.44
CA ASP A 143 15.57 2.30 0.82
C ASP A 143 15.06 3.52 1.63
N PHE A 144 13.78 3.54 2.00
CA PHE A 144 13.20 4.62 2.80
C PHE A 144 13.87 4.79 4.17
N LEU A 145 14.21 3.67 4.84
CA LEU A 145 14.96 3.68 6.09
C LEU A 145 16.35 4.30 5.89
N ASP A 146 17.10 3.82 4.87
CA ASP A 146 18.44 4.30 4.55
C ASP A 146 18.45 5.82 4.32
N TYR A 147 17.55 6.32 3.46
CA TYR A 147 17.49 7.75 3.18
C TYR A 147 16.99 8.60 4.34
N SER A 148 16.14 8.06 5.21
CA SER A 148 15.72 8.78 6.41
C SER A 148 16.88 8.92 7.41
N ILE A 149 17.73 7.89 7.54
CA ILE A 149 18.95 7.94 8.36
C ILE A 149 19.95 8.94 7.76
N LEU A 150 20.16 8.92 6.43
CA LEU A 150 21.01 9.89 5.74
C LEU A 150 20.53 11.33 5.91
N ALA A 151 19.23 11.57 5.73
CA ALA A 151 18.63 12.89 5.89
C ALA A 151 18.74 13.41 7.33
N ALA A 152 18.79 12.53 8.32
CA ALA A 152 19.05 12.87 9.71
C ALA A 152 20.54 13.15 10.01
N GLY A 153 21.44 13.00 9.03
CA GLY A 153 22.87 13.23 9.18
C GLY A 153 23.58 12.16 10.02
N ILE A 154 22.96 10.99 10.22
CA ILE A 154 23.54 9.90 10.99
C ILE A 154 24.47 9.11 10.08
N LEU A 155 25.74 9.06 10.44
CA LEU A 155 26.81 8.37 9.68
C LEU A 155 27.28 7.11 10.41
N PRO A 156 28.01 6.20 9.73
CA PRO A 156 28.58 5.02 10.37
C PRO A 156 29.44 5.36 11.60
N GLY A 157 29.19 4.63 12.69
CA GLY A 157 29.82 4.81 13.99
C GLY A 157 28.86 4.42 15.13
N ASP A 158 29.27 4.67 16.37
CA ASP A 158 28.59 4.20 17.58
C ASP A 158 27.10 4.60 17.67
N ASP A 159 26.73 5.78 17.19
CA ASP A 159 25.33 6.23 17.21
C ASP A 159 24.45 5.42 16.24
N LEU A 160 24.94 5.18 15.02
CA LEU A 160 24.26 4.31 14.06
C LEU A 160 24.17 2.89 14.59
N ASP A 161 25.25 2.34 15.15
CA ASP A 161 25.27 0.97 15.66
C ASP A 161 24.23 0.76 16.77
N LYS A 162 24.08 1.73 17.69
CA LYS A 162 23.04 1.71 18.73
C LYS A 162 21.63 1.73 18.12
N LYS A 163 21.39 2.58 17.12
CA LYS A 163 20.10 2.66 16.42
C LYS A 163 19.77 1.37 15.67
N LEU A 164 20.74 0.79 14.96
CA LEU A 164 20.58 -0.49 14.29
C LEU A 164 20.33 -1.63 15.28
N ALA A 165 20.93 -1.60 16.47
CA ALA A 165 20.65 -2.56 17.53
C ALA A 165 19.18 -2.47 18.03
N MET A 166 18.62 -1.26 18.14
CA MET A 166 17.20 -1.07 18.48
C MET A 166 16.29 -1.71 17.43
N ALA A 167 16.55 -1.47 16.14
CA ALA A 167 15.78 -2.09 15.06
C ALA A 167 15.94 -3.62 15.03
N LYS A 168 17.12 -4.15 15.35
CA LYS A 168 17.31 -5.61 15.47
C LYS A 168 16.45 -6.23 16.58
N SER A 169 16.21 -5.52 17.69
CA SER A 169 15.31 -5.99 18.74
C SER A 169 13.88 -6.17 18.19
N ILE A 170 13.37 -5.16 17.48
CA ILE A 170 12.04 -5.22 16.85
C ILE A 170 12.00 -6.32 15.77
N LYS A 171 13.04 -6.46 14.93
CA LYS A 171 13.15 -7.56 13.96
C LYS A 171 12.98 -8.92 14.62
N ASN A 172 13.61 -9.14 15.79
CA ASN A 172 13.59 -10.43 16.47
C ASN A 172 12.17 -10.80 16.94
N GLU A 173 11.39 -9.81 17.38
CA GLU A 173 9.99 -10.00 17.75
C GLU A 173 9.15 -10.40 16.52
N GLU A 174 9.28 -9.65 15.41
CA GLU A 174 8.58 -9.93 14.15
C GLU A 174 8.98 -11.26 13.51
N THR A 175 10.22 -11.71 13.74
CA THR A 175 10.72 -13.00 13.24
C THR A 175 9.89 -14.17 13.78
N VAL A 176 9.34 -14.07 14.99
CA VAL A 176 8.51 -15.15 15.57
C VAL A 176 7.21 -15.30 14.78
N LEU A 177 6.51 -14.21 14.49
CA LEU A 177 5.28 -14.23 13.71
C LEU A 177 5.55 -14.70 12.28
N TYR A 178 6.62 -14.19 11.65
CA TYR A 178 7.03 -14.61 10.32
C TYR A 178 7.30 -16.12 10.24
N ASN A 179 8.04 -16.67 11.20
CA ASN A 179 8.32 -18.11 11.25
C ASN A 179 7.04 -18.95 11.38
N ARG A 180 6.04 -18.48 12.14
CA ARG A 180 4.73 -19.14 12.24
C ARG A 180 3.98 -19.14 10.91
N VAL A 181 3.96 -18.00 10.21
CA VAL A 181 3.35 -17.86 8.88
C VAL A 181 4.06 -18.77 7.86
N SER A 182 5.39 -18.76 7.82
CA SER A 182 6.19 -19.59 6.91
C SER A 182 6.00 -21.09 7.19
N ALA A 183 5.89 -21.50 8.45
CA ALA A 183 5.56 -22.87 8.81
C ALA A 183 4.14 -23.27 8.38
N ALA A 184 3.15 -22.39 8.55
CA ALA A 184 1.78 -22.62 8.09
C ALA A 184 1.70 -22.76 6.57
N ARG A 185 2.40 -21.91 5.83
CA ARG A 185 2.54 -22.01 4.37
C ARG A 185 3.21 -23.31 3.93
N SER A 186 4.25 -23.74 4.64
CA SER A 186 4.96 -24.98 4.31
C SER A 186 4.05 -26.20 4.46
N ARG A 187 3.24 -26.23 5.53
CA ARG A 187 2.21 -27.27 5.70
C ARG A 187 1.24 -27.32 4.52
N LEU A 188 0.73 -26.17 4.05
CA LEU A 188 -0.14 -26.11 2.87
C LEU A 188 0.48 -26.74 1.62
N ARG A 189 1.80 -26.59 1.41
CA ARG A 189 2.50 -27.18 0.26
C ARG A 189 2.60 -28.69 0.35
N ASP A 190 2.74 -29.22 1.57
CA ASP A 190 2.97 -30.64 1.84
C ASP A 190 1.67 -31.40 2.17
N SER A 191 0.55 -30.69 2.28
CA SER A 191 -0.75 -31.21 2.73
C SER A 191 -1.49 -32.04 1.67
N CYS A 192 -2.10 -33.14 2.11
CA CYS A 192 -3.08 -33.92 1.34
C CYS A 192 -4.42 -33.16 1.21
N PRO A 193 -5.26 -33.44 0.21
CA PRO A 193 -6.53 -32.74 -0.06
C PRO A 193 -7.46 -32.52 1.15
N ALA A 194 -7.43 -33.40 2.16
CA ALA A 194 -8.24 -33.27 3.39
C ALA A 194 -7.70 -32.23 4.39
N ALA A 195 -6.40 -31.93 4.39
CA ALA A 195 -5.77 -30.96 5.30
C ALA A 195 -5.97 -29.49 4.85
N TYR A 196 -6.27 -29.28 3.56
CA TYR A 196 -6.57 -27.94 3.00
C TYR A 196 -7.75 -27.24 3.70
N VAL A 197 -8.70 -28.02 4.24
CA VAL A 197 -9.90 -27.51 4.93
C VAL A 197 -9.53 -26.69 6.17
N CYS A 198 -8.47 -27.09 6.89
CA CYS A 198 -8.05 -26.38 8.11
C CYS A 198 -6.84 -25.47 7.89
N ASP A 199 -5.98 -25.78 6.93
CA ASP A 199 -4.71 -25.06 6.77
C ASP A 199 -4.88 -23.66 6.15
N HIS A 200 -5.83 -23.46 5.22
CA HIS A 200 -6.09 -22.15 4.62
C HIS A 200 -6.69 -21.14 5.62
N PRO A 201 -7.73 -21.50 6.41
CA PRO A 201 -8.22 -20.64 7.49
C PRO A 201 -7.14 -20.28 8.51
N ASN A 202 -6.29 -21.24 8.90
CA ASN A 202 -5.19 -20.99 9.83
C ASN A 202 -4.18 -19.98 9.28
N LEU A 203 -3.83 -20.07 7.99
CA LEU A 203 -2.96 -19.10 7.34
C LEU A 203 -3.61 -17.71 7.30
N LEU A 204 -4.90 -17.63 6.97
CA LEU A 204 -5.67 -16.38 6.99
C LEU A 204 -5.63 -15.70 8.36
N SER A 205 -5.91 -16.44 9.44
CA SER A 205 -5.89 -15.91 10.81
C SER A 205 -4.51 -15.47 11.28
N LEU A 206 -3.43 -16.03 10.70
CA LEU A 206 -2.06 -15.58 11.00
C LEU A 206 -1.66 -14.34 10.19
N CYS A 207 -2.12 -14.23 8.95
CA CYS A 207 -1.79 -13.12 8.05
C CYS A 207 -2.70 -11.89 8.25
N CYS A 208 -3.91 -12.10 8.76
CA CYS A 208 -4.91 -11.06 8.96
C CYS A 208 -5.45 -11.14 10.39
N ASP A 209 -5.55 -9.99 11.05
CA ASP A 209 -6.15 -9.92 12.38
C ASP A 209 -7.67 -10.10 12.32
N MET A 210 -8.12 -11.34 12.41
CA MET A 210 -9.54 -11.71 12.40
C MET A 210 -10.31 -11.23 13.65
N SER A 211 -9.62 -10.71 14.67
CA SER A 211 -10.26 -10.19 15.89
C SER A 211 -10.63 -8.71 15.78
N ARG A 212 -10.10 -8.00 14.78
CA ARG A 212 -10.37 -6.59 14.54
C ARG A 212 -11.57 -6.40 13.61
N GLU A 213 -12.46 -5.48 13.97
CA GLU A 213 -13.59 -5.05 13.14
C GLU A 213 -13.16 -4.46 11.79
N PHE A 214 -14.12 -4.41 10.85
CA PHE A 214 -13.92 -3.76 9.57
C PHE A 214 -14.26 -2.26 9.68
N GLU A 215 -13.24 -1.42 9.66
CA GLU A 215 -13.37 0.03 9.92
C GLU A 215 -13.85 0.87 8.72
N TYR A 216 -14.14 0.25 7.59
CA TYR A 216 -14.54 0.95 6.37
C TYR A 216 -16.05 0.82 6.13
N GLU A 217 -16.70 1.95 5.87
CA GLU A 217 -18.08 1.96 5.42
C GLU A 217 -18.15 1.48 3.96
N LYS A 218 -18.91 0.42 3.70
CA LYS A 218 -19.12 -0.12 2.36
C LYS A 218 -20.25 0.65 1.67
N ARG A 219 -19.96 1.27 0.53
CA ARG A 219 -20.97 1.94 -0.30
C ARG A 219 -20.94 1.43 -1.73
N GLU A 220 -22.10 1.20 -2.30
CA GLU A 220 -22.22 0.91 -3.73
C GLU A 220 -22.51 2.20 -4.49
N ILE A 221 -21.64 2.53 -5.44
CA ILE A 221 -21.80 3.70 -6.31
C ILE A 221 -21.70 3.21 -7.74
N CYS A 222 -22.79 3.39 -8.49
CA CYS A 222 -22.85 3.05 -9.91
C CYS A 222 -22.46 1.59 -10.22
N GLY A 223 -22.91 0.65 -9.37
CA GLY A 223 -22.66 -0.78 -9.54
C GLY A 223 -21.28 -1.26 -9.08
N LYS A 224 -20.50 -0.40 -8.40
CA LYS A 224 -19.18 -0.74 -7.85
C LYS A 224 -19.16 -0.53 -6.34
N LEU A 225 -18.44 -1.41 -5.65
CA LEU A 225 -18.27 -1.35 -4.19
C LEU A 225 -17.04 -0.49 -3.83
N TYR A 226 -17.26 0.48 -2.94
CA TYR A 226 -16.23 1.39 -2.41
C TYR A 226 -16.14 1.27 -0.89
N TYR A 227 -14.95 1.58 -0.36
CA TYR A 227 -14.63 1.49 1.06
C TYR A 227 -14.31 2.88 1.58
N TYR A 228 -15.26 3.48 2.30
CA TYR A 228 -15.17 4.82 2.84
C TYR A 228 -14.49 4.79 4.21
N SER A 229 -13.62 5.78 4.43
CA SER A 229 -12.96 6.06 5.71
C SER A 229 -12.79 7.57 5.84
N ASP A 230 -12.53 8.07 7.05
CA ASP A 230 -12.22 9.49 7.25
C ASP A 230 -11.04 9.98 6.39
N ALA A 231 -10.12 9.07 6.04
CA ALA A 231 -8.95 9.37 5.23
C ALA A 231 -9.26 9.58 3.74
N ASN A 232 -10.35 9.02 3.20
CA ASN A 232 -10.69 9.10 1.77
C ASN A 232 -12.05 9.74 1.49
N LYS A 233 -12.89 9.93 2.52
CA LYS A 233 -14.22 10.51 2.43
C LYS A 233 -14.22 11.83 1.68
N ARG A 234 -13.28 12.72 2.02
CA ARG A 234 -13.15 14.03 1.37
C ARG A 234 -12.92 13.93 -0.14
N ALA A 235 -12.19 12.92 -0.60
CA ALA A 235 -11.95 12.72 -2.03
C ALA A 235 -13.24 12.29 -2.75
N TYR A 236 -13.97 11.36 -2.15
CA TYR A 236 -15.24 10.90 -2.70
C TYR A 236 -16.31 11.99 -2.66
N ASP A 237 -16.40 12.78 -1.58
CA ASP A 237 -17.31 13.92 -1.48
C ASP A 237 -17.05 14.95 -2.60
N ILE A 238 -15.77 15.21 -2.93
CA ILE A 238 -15.41 16.10 -4.04
C ILE A 238 -15.80 15.50 -5.39
N LEU A 239 -15.52 14.21 -5.62
CA LEU A 239 -15.91 13.52 -6.86
C LEU A 239 -17.42 13.53 -7.07
N GLU A 240 -18.18 13.27 -6.01
CA GLU A 240 -19.64 13.33 -6.02
C GLU A 240 -20.12 14.77 -6.33
N ALA A 241 -19.54 15.78 -5.68
CA ALA A 241 -19.91 17.19 -5.89
C ALA A 241 -19.63 17.68 -7.32
N ILE A 242 -18.54 17.22 -7.95
CA ILE A 242 -18.25 17.51 -9.36
C ILE A 242 -19.00 16.59 -10.34
N GLY A 243 -19.88 15.71 -9.83
CA GLY A 243 -20.73 14.83 -10.64
C GLY A 243 -19.96 13.70 -11.33
N VAL A 244 -18.85 13.25 -10.75
CA VAL A 244 -17.96 12.23 -11.32
C VAL A 244 -18.08 10.92 -10.56
N GLN A 245 -18.30 9.84 -11.31
CA GLN A 245 -18.27 8.50 -10.74
C GLN A 245 -16.81 8.12 -10.41
N PRO A 246 -16.49 7.73 -9.17
CA PRO A 246 -15.14 7.29 -8.83
C PRO A 246 -14.83 5.99 -9.59
N PHE A 247 -13.99 5.99 -10.63
CA PHE A 247 -13.79 4.76 -11.42
C PHE A 247 -12.90 3.71 -10.74
N TYR A 248 -12.05 4.15 -9.82
CA TYR A 248 -11.11 3.33 -9.07
C TYR A 248 -11.02 3.78 -7.61
N LEU A 249 -10.61 2.84 -6.76
CA LEU A 249 -10.31 3.03 -5.35
C LEU A 249 -9.38 4.25 -5.16
N PHE A 250 -9.74 5.17 -4.26
CA PHE A 250 -8.87 6.29 -3.86
C PHE A 250 -7.46 5.82 -3.47
N GLU A 251 -7.39 4.62 -2.90
CA GLU A 251 -6.17 3.93 -2.50
C GLU A 251 -5.31 3.52 -3.71
N ALA A 252 -5.88 3.33 -4.90
CA ALA A 252 -5.17 2.96 -6.12
C ALA A 252 -4.35 4.10 -6.72
N PHE A 253 -4.68 5.36 -6.44
CA PHE A 253 -3.96 6.54 -6.93
C PHE A 253 -2.78 6.91 -6.02
N GLY A 254 -1.96 5.91 -5.70
CA GLY A 254 -0.58 6.16 -5.35
C GLY A 254 0.16 6.86 -6.49
N SER A 255 1.42 7.21 -6.27
CA SER A 255 2.31 7.81 -7.28
C SER A 255 2.42 7.05 -8.61
N TYR A 256 1.94 5.80 -8.64
CA TYR A 256 1.88 4.95 -9.82
C TYR A 256 1.38 5.71 -11.04
N GLU A 257 0.27 6.42 -10.90
CA GLU A 257 -0.31 7.24 -11.97
C GLU A 257 0.19 8.70 -11.94
N TRP A 258 0.78 9.17 -10.84
CA TRP A 258 1.45 10.47 -10.82
C TRP A 258 2.70 10.49 -11.71
N SER A 259 3.34 9.36 -11.99
CA SER A 259 4.38 9.33 -13.04
C SER A 259 3.85 9.74 -14.42
N LEU A 260 2.54 9.60 -14.65
CA LEU A 260 1.87 10.01 -15.88
C LEU A 260 1.60 11.53 -15.91
N HIS A 261 1.61 12.21 -14.75
CA HIS A 261 1.69 13.68 -14.68
C HIS A 261 2.86 14.19 -15.51
N ASN A 262 4.03 13.56 -15.40
CA ASN A 262 5.22 13.97 -16.15
C ASN A 262 5.05 13.82 -17.68
N ARG A 263 4.15 12.94 -18.14
CA ARG A 263 3.85 12.77 -19.57
C ARG A 263 2.86 13.81 -20.11
N ALA A 264 2.08 14.43 -19.24
CA ALA A 264 1.04 15.40 -19.58
C ALA A 264 1.06 16.62 -18.63
N LYS A 265 2.28 17.09 -18.30
CA LYS A 265 2.53 18.03 -17.18
C LYS A 265 1.69 19.30 -17.30
N ASP A 266 1.71 19.94 -18.47
CA ASP A 266 0.97 21.18 -18.70
C ASP A 266 -0.55 21.01 -18.51
N LEU A 267 -1.09 19.85 -18.89
CA LEU A 267 -2.50 19.54 -18.65
C LEU A 267 -2.73 19.28 -17.16
N SER A 268 -1.89 18.48 -16.52
CA SER A 268 -2.02 18.23 -15.09
C SER A 268 -1.94 19.49 -14.24
N ASP A 269 -1.00 20.40 -14.52
CA ASP A 269 -0.83 21.68 -13.83
C ASP A 269 -2.09 22.55 -13.97
N ARG A 270 -2.70 22.58 -15.17
CA ARG A 270 -3.98 23.26 -15.39
C ARG A 270 -5.12 22.61 -14.61
N GLY A 271 -5.17 21.28 -14.57
CA GLY A 271 -6.16 20.54 -13.79
C GLY A 271 -6.05 20.82 -12.29
N LEU A 272 -4.82 20.82 -11.75
CA LEU A 272 -4.54 21.17 -10.36
C LEU A 272 -4.98 22.62 -10.07
N SER A 273 -4.64 23.56 -10.95
CA SER A 273 -5.03 24.96 -10.79
C SER A 273 -6.55 25.17 -10.79
N LEU A 274 -7.30 24.38 -11.55
CA LEU A 274 -8.78 24.43 -11.53
C LEU A 274 -9.33 23.89 -10.21
N LEU A 275 -8.71 22.84 -9.65
CA LEU A 275 -9.14 22.24 -8.40
C LEU A 275 -8.81 23.08 -7.17
N GLU A 276 -7.86 24.01 -7.24
CA GLU A 276 -7.50 24.87 -6.09
C GLU A 276 -8.70 25.65 -5.54
N GLY A 277 -9.69 25.96 -6.39
CA GLY A 277 -10.93 26.62 -5.98
C GLY A 277 -11.95 25.73 -5.25
N ILE A 278 -11.85 24.40 -5.37
CA ILE A 278 -12.75 23.42 -4.71
C ILE A 278 -12.03 22.72 -3.55
N CYS A 279 -10.79 22.31 -3.77
CA CYS A 279 -9.94 21.59 -2.84
C CYS A 279 -8.59 22.30 -2.78
N PRO A 280 -8.43 23.29 -1.90
CA PRO A 280 -7.16 23.99 -1.73
C PRO A 280 -6.04 23.03 -1.28
N SER A 281 -4.85 23.17 -1.83
CA SER A 281 -3.69 22.25 -1.66
C SER A 281 -3.00 22.31 -0.28
N VAL A 282 -3.75 22.63 0.78
CA VAL A 282 -3.25 22.94 2.12
C VAL A 282 -2.63 21.72 2.80
N THR A 283 -3.32 20.59 2.78
CA THR A 283 -2.87 19.36 3.45
C THR A 283 -2.25 18.36 2.47
N ALA A 284 -1.50 17.37 2.98
CA ALA A 284 -1.04 16.24 2.17
C ALA A 284 -2.22 15.46 1.57
N LEU A 285 -3.30 15.32 2.34
CA LEU A 285 -4.55 14.74 1.87
C LEU A 285 -5.14 15.55 0.70
N ASP A 286 -5.20 16.87 0.80
CA ASP A 286 -5.69 17.74 -0.28
C ASP A 286 -4.91 17.55 -1.57
N ARG A 287 -3.57 17.60 -1.48
CA ARG A 287 -2.71 17.34 -2.62
C ARG A 287 -2.96 15.95 -3.20
N LYS A 288 -3.18 14.93 -2.36
CA LYS A 288 -3.52 13.58 -2.82
C LYS A 288 -4.88 13.52 -3.52
N VAL A 289 -5.89 14.22 -2.98
CA VAL A 289 -7.21 14.34 -3.61
C VAL A 289 -7.12 15.04 -4.96
N GLN A 290 -6.43 16.18 -5.04
CA GLN A 290 -6.24 16.89 -6.30
C GLN A 290 -5.56 16.00 -7.35
N ARG A 291 -4.51 15.27 -6.96
CA ARG A 291 -3.82 14.31 -7.83
C ARG A 291 -4.75 13.22 -8.32
N TYR A 292 -5.55 12.61 -7.42
CA TYR A 292 -6.56 11.61 -7.78
C TYR A 292 -7.48 12.14 -8.87
N VAL A 293 -8.07 13.33 -8.63
CA VAL A 293 -9.07 13.91 -9.52
C VAL A 293 -8.45 14.23 -10.89
N VAL A 294 -7.26 14.83 -10.93
CA VAL A 294 -6.55 15.14 -12.18
C VAL A 294 -6.17 13.87 -12.95
N CYS A 295 -5.62 12.85 -12.29
CA CYS A 295 -5.29 11.57 -12.93
C CYS A 295 -6.54 10.89 -13.48
N HIS A 296 -7.64 10.89 -12.72
CA HIS A 296 -8.93 10.38 -13.19
C HIS A 296 -9.33 11.02 -14.52
N PHE A 297 -9.25 12.35 -14.62
CA PHE A 297 -9.64 13.06 -15.84
C PHE A 297 -8.69 12.84 -17.02
N LEU A 298 -7.39 12.79 -16.78
CA LEU A 298 -6.40 12.68 -17.86
C LEU A 298 -6.38 11.30 -18.52
N PHE A 299 -6.72 10.25 -17.78
CA PHE A 299 -6.43 8.89 -18.22
C PHE A 299 -7.68 8.01 -18.42
N LEU A 300 -8.84 8.38 -17.85
CA LEU A 300 -10.01 7.50 -17.82
C LEU A 300 -11.24 8.03 -18.55
N ASN A 301 -11.23 9.29 -19.01
CA ASN A 301 -12.15 9.71 -20.06
C ASN A 301 -11.64 9.18 -21.40
N ALA A 302 -12.42 8.30 -22.04
CA ALA A 302 -12.09 7.49 -23.21
C ALA A 302 -11.62 8.28 -24.46
N GLY A 303 -10.37 8.73 -24.47
CA GLY A 303 -9.68 9.35 -25.61
C GLY A 303 -8.63 10.37 -25.17
N PRO A 304 -7.71 10.80 -26.06
CA PRO A 304 -6.74 11.85 -25.75
C PRO A 304 -7.48 13.15 -25.38
N VAL A 305 -7.54 13.44 -24.08
CA VAL A 305 -8.25 14.59 -23.53
C VAL A 305 -7.58 15.86 -24.04
N LYS A 306 -8.29 16.64 -24.87
CA LYS A 306 -7.80 17.92 -25.41
C LYS A 306 -7.91 19.09 -24.41
N GLY A 307 -8.54 18.88 -23.25
CA GLY A 307 -8.65 19.90 -22.19
C GLY A 307 -9.62 19.54 -21.06
N PHE A 308 -9.72 20.41 -20.05
CA PHE A 308 -10.51 20.24 -18.82
C PHE A 308 -11.86 20.99 -18.84
N SER A 309 -12.53 21.10 -19.99
CA SER A 309 -13.79 21.87 -20.09
C SER A 309 -14.87 21.35 -19.13
N PHE A 310 -14.99 20.02 -18.99
CA PHE A 310 -15.91 19.39 -18.03
C PHE A 310 -15.57 19.75 -16.58
N LEU A 311 -14.29 19.69 -16.19
CA LEU A 311 -13.87 20.06 -14.84
C LEU A 311 -14.09 21.55 -14.58
N LYS A 312 -13.86 22.41 -15.58
CA LYS A 312 -14.17 23.85 -15.49
C LYS A 312 -15.66 24.09 -15.25
N GLU A 313 -16.54 23.43 -16.01
CA GLU A 313 -17.99 23.51 -15.82
C GLU A 313 -18.42 22.98 -14.45
N ALA A 314 -17.80 21.90 -13.96
CA ALA A 314 -18.10 21.34 -12.64
C ALA A 314 -17.66 22.29 -11.52
N VAL A 315 -16.47 22.92 -11.63
CA VAL A 315 -15.99 23.95 -10.70
C VAL A 315 -16.92 25.16 -10.70
N GLU A 316 -17.33 25.63 -11.88
CA GLU A 316 -18.25 26.77 -12.00
C GLU A 316 -19.63 26.51 -11.37
N ARG A 317 -20.09 25.25 -11.32
CA ARG A 317 -21.35 24.89 -10.63
C ARG A 317 -21.23 24.85 -9.11
N MET A 318 -20.02 24.75 -8.57
CA MET A 318 -19.77 24.65 -7.13
C MET A 318 -19.42 25.99 -6.47
N GLN A 319 -19.16 27.04 -7.26
CA GLN A 319 -18.88 28.41 -6.83
C GLN A 319 -20.15 29.25 -6.79
#